data_AF-A0A7C9AV08-F1
#
_entry.id   AF-A0A7C9AV08-F1
#
_cell.length_a   1.000
_cell.length_b   1.000
_cell.length_c   1.000
_cell.angle_alpha   90.00
_cell.angle_beta   90.00
_cell.angle_gamma   90.00
#
_symmetry.space_group_name_H-M   'P 1'
#
loop_
_entity.id
_entity.type
_entity.pdbx_description
1 polymer ?
#
loop_
_entity_poly.entity_id
_entity_poly.type
_entity_poly.pdbx_seq_one_letter_code
_entity_poly.pdbx_strand_id
1 'polypeptide(L)'
;MALMGVMEGPKLLSILFGLLVGIIAPCNGRADFCMTLYKEGGVSAVLESPECAFEYLPPRNHSRSKKCQFATIQGPRDYQEDRILCDPDMKSDLLGNFCQEDLKIGLAAVFDGHGGNEASELAVQLFPFYFQLHVIFLGQKEMELFEDKRDMAFQLET
;
A
#
# COMPACT_ATOMS: atom_id res chain seq x y z
N MET A 1 14.72 3.19 -56.41
CA MET A 1 13.26 3.38 -56.26
C MET A 1 13.06 3.95 -54.88
N ALA A 2 12.85 5.26 -54.80
CA ALA A 2 12.68 5.99 -53.56
C ALA A 2 11.35 5.63 -52.92
N LEU A 3 11.29 5.63 -51.59
CA LEU A 3 10.14 6.02 -50.77
C LEU A 3 10.64 6.25 -49.33
N MET A 4 11.49 7.25 -49.14
CA MET A 4 11.68 7.87 -47.83
C MET A 4 10.45 8.76 -47.59
N GLY A 5 9.43 8.22 -46.92
CA GLY A 5 8.25 8.97 -46.52
C GLY A 5 8.65 9.98 -45.45
N VAL A 6 8.75 11.25 -45.84
CA VAL A 6 8.85 12.38 -44.91
C VAL A 6 7.52 12.44 -44.15
N MET A 7 7.51 11.97 -42.90
CA MET A 7 6.38 12.20 -42.00
C MET A 7 6.30 13.70 -41.74
N GLU A 8 5.19 14.31 -42.13
CA GLU A 8 4.93 15.74 -41.97
C GLU A 8 5.10 16.14 -40.49
N GLY A 9 5.91 17.18 -40.22
CA GLY A 9 6.23 17.69 -38.87
C GLY A 9 5.07 17.71 -37.85
N PRO A 10 3.82 18.11 -38.20
CA PRO A 10 2.71 18.08 -37.25
C PRO A 10 2.29 16.66 -36.80
N LYS A 11 2.48 15.64 -37.63
CA LYS A 11 2.17 14.24 -37.29
C LYS A 11 3.20 13.68 -36.30
N LEU A 12 4.48 14.02 -36.49
CA LEU A 12 5.54 13.63 -35.55
C LEU A 12 5.35 14.29 -34.18
N LEU A 13 4.97 15.58 -34.18
CA LEU A 13 4.70 16.34 -32.95
C LEU A 13 3.48 15.80 -32.19
N SER A 14 2.42 15.42 -32.91
CA SER A 14 1.20 14.85 -32.32
C SER A 14 1.45 13.45 -31.73
N ILE A 15 2.28 12.62 -32.38
CA ILE A 15 2.72 11.33 -31.82
C ILE A 15 3.58 11.54 -30.58
N LEU A 16 4.51 12.51 -30.59
CA LEU A 16 5.36 12.81 -29.43
C LEU A 16 4.54 13.33 -28.25
N PHE A 17 3.55 14.18 -28.51
CA PHE A 17 2.63 14.72 -27.51
C PHE A 17 1.70 13.64 -26.96
N GLY A 18 1.17 12.75 -27.80
CA GLY A 18 0.39 11.59 -27.37
C GLY A 18 1.21 10.61 -26.52
N LEU A 19 2.50 10.40 -26.85
CA LEU A 19 3.43 9.63 -26.03
C LEU A 19 3.73 10.31 -24.70
N LEU A 20 3.95 11.64 -24.69
CA LEU A 20 4.16 12.41 -23.46
C LEU A 20 2.94 12.36 -22.55
N VAL A 21 1.74 12.58 -23.10
CA VAL A 21 0.47 12.55 -22.35
C VAL A 21 0.15 11.14 -21.85
N GLY A 22 0.50 10.09 -22.61
CA GLY A 22 0.38 8.70 -22.17
C GLY A 22 1.34 8.31 -21.05
N ILE A 23 2.51 8.95 -20.97
CA ILE A 23 3.49 8.76 -19.87
C ILE A 23 3.06 9.56 -18.62
N ILE A 24 2.38 10.69 -18.79
CA ILE A 24 1.87 11.55 -17.70
C ILE A 24 0.40 11.21 -17.36
N ALA A 25 -0.07 9.99 -17.66
CA ALA A 25 -1.38 9.55 -17.18
C ALA A 25 -1.41 9.70 -15.65
N PRO A 26 -2.32 10.52 -15.09
CA PRO A 26 -2.23 10.91 -13.70
C PRO A 26 -2.55 9.70 -12.82
N CYS A 27 -1.56 9.27 -12.02
CA CYS A 27 -1.74 8.30 -10.94
C CYS A 27 -2.77 8.75 -9.88
N ASN A 28 -3.24 10.00 -9.95
CA ASN A 28 -4.13 10.63 -8.97
C ASN A 28 -5.56 10.03 -8.97
N GLY A 29 -6.11 9.69 -10.13
CA GLY A 29 -7.53 9.26 -10.21
C GLY A 29 -7.83 7.90 -9.56
N ARG A 30 -6.81 7.04 -9.43
CA ARG A 30 -6.94 5.71 -8.81
C ARG A 30 -6.84 5.77 -7.28
N ALA A 31 -5.97 6.65 -6.77
CA ALA A 31 -5.80 6.88 -5.34
C ALA A 31 -7.10 7.41 -4.69
N ASP A 32 -7.77 8.39 -5.32
CA ASP A 32 -9.00 9.00 -4.81
C ASP A 32 -10.16 7.99 -4.66
N PHE A 33 -10.28 7.05 -5.61
CA PHE A 33 -11.28 5.99 -5.55
C PHE A 33 -11.02 5.02 -4.38
N CYS A 34 -9.79 4.54 -4.22
CA CYS A 34 -9.44 3.63 -3.13
C CYS A 34 -9.53 4.29 -1.75
N MET A 35 -9.19 5.58 -1.65
CA MET A 35 -9.42 6.38 -0.43
C MET A 35 -10.89 6.44 -0.05
N THR A 36 -11.78 6.57 -1.04
CA THR A 36 -13.23 6.60 -0.81
C THR A 36 -13.73 5.25 -0.30
N LEU A 37 -13.34 4.14 -0.95
CA LEU A 37 -13.66 2.79 -0.47
C LEU A 37 -13.15 2.54 0.96
N TYR A 38 -11.94 2.99 1.28
CA TYR A 38 -11.40 2.92 2.63
C TYR A 38 -12.24 3.71 3.64
N LYS A 39 -12.68 4.93 3.29
CA LYS A 39 -13.52 5.76 4.17
C LYS A 39 -14.88 5.11 4.45
N GLU A 40 -15.44 4.35 3.50
CA GLU A 40 -16.75 3.72 3.63
C GLU A 40 -16.70 2.35 4.31
N GLY A 41 -15.76 1.49 3.93
CA GLY A 41 -15.71 0.08 4.36
C GLY A 41 -14.35 -0.38 4.92
N GLY A 42 -13.44 0.56 5.14
CA GLY A 42 -12.11 0.27 5.66
C GLY A 42 -11.26 -0.58 4.73
N VAL A 43 -10.26 -1.25 5.32
CA VAL A 43 -9.33 -2.10 4.57
C VAL A 43 -10.05 -3.24 3.83
N SER A 44 -11.09 -3.83 4.43
CA SER A 44 -11.83 -4.93 3.81
C SER A 44 -12.44 -4.53 2.47
N ALA A 45 -13.08 -3.36 2.37
CA ALA A 45 -13.64 -2.88 1.10
C ALA A 45 -12.56 -2.61 0.05
N VAL A 46 -11.38 -2.14 0.46
CA VAL A 46 -10.24 -1.94 -0.44
C VAL A 46 -9.72 -3.27 -0.99
N LEU A 47 -9.62 -4.30 -0.14
CA LEU A 47 -9.15 -5.63 -0.54
C LEU A 47 -10.17 -6.41 -1.38
N GLU A 48 -11.45 -6.14 -1.21
CA GLU A 48 -12.54 -6.73 -2.01
C GLU A 48 -12.65 -6.10 -3.41
N SER A 49 -12.20 -4.85 -3.59
CA SER A 49 -12.16 -4.19 -4.90
C SER A 49 -10.96 -4.68 -5.72
N PRO A 50 -11.16 -5.30 -6.89
CA PRO A 50 -10.05 -5.74 -7.74
C PRO A 50 -9.21 -4.57 -8.27
N GLU A 51 -9.79 -3.37 -8.40
CA GLU A 51 -9.12 -2.17 -8.87
C GLU A 51 -8.06 -1.66 -7.88
N CYS A 52 -8.34 -1.77 -6.58
CA CYS A 52 -7.46 -1.34 -5.50
C CYS A 52 -6.57 -2.48 -5.00
N ALA A 53 -7.11 -3.70 -4.87
CA ALA A 53 -6.37 -4.82 -4.34
C ALA A 53 -5.09 -5.12 -5.14
N PHE A 54 -5.09 -5.00 -6.47
CA PHE A 54 -3.88 -5.26 -7.27
C PHE A 54 -2.69 -4.35 -6.94
N GLU A 55 -2.95 -3.13 -6.46
CA GLU A 55 -1.92 -2.14 -6.12
C GLU A 55 -1.34 -2.37 -4.72
N TYR A 56 -2.13 -2.95 -3.82
CA TYR A 56 -1.77 -3.11 -2.41
C TYR A 56 -1.59 -4.57 -1.97
N LEU A 57 -1.90 -5.54 -2.84
CA LEU A 57 -1.70 -6.96 -2.57
C LEU A 57 -0.20 -7.28 -2.68
N PRO A 58 0.38 -7.91 -1.65
CA PRO A 58 1.79 -8.24 -1.62
C PRO A 58 2.11 -9.39 -2.60
N PRO A 59 3.32 -9.42 -3.16
CA PRO A 59 3.87 -10.67 -3.67
C PRO A 59 3.97 -11.67 -2.50
N ARG A 60 3.43 -12.89 -2.69
CA ARG A 60 3.43 -13.99 -1.69
C ARG A 60 4.80 -14.35 -1.09
N ASN A 61 5.88 -13.85 -1.68
CA ASN A 61 7.26 -14.15 -1.32
C ASN A 61 8.03 -12.88 -0.89
N HIS A 62 7.57 -12.20 0.15
CA HIS A 62 8.46 -11.29 0.87
C HIS A 62 9.49 -12.12 1.64
N SER A 63 10.69 -12.22 1.07
CA SER A 63 11.87 -12.72 1.77
C SER A 63 12.16 -11.80 2.96
N ARG A 64 11.76 -12.23 4.16
CA ARG A 64 12.09 -11.56 5.42
C ARG A 64 13.60 -11.62 5.62
N SER A 65 14.28 -10.53 5.28
CA SER A 65 15.74 -10.51 5.16
C SER A 65 16.46 -10.53 6.51
N LYS A 66 15.79 -10.11 7.58
CA LYS A 66 16.32 -10.09 8.95
C LYS A 66 15.63 -11.12 9.84
N LYS A 67 16.45 -11.80 10.65
CA LYS A 67 16.03 -12.87 11.55
C LYS A 67 15.60 -12.29 12.90
N CYS A 68 14.39 -12.59 13.32
CA CYS A 68 13.95 -12.39 14.70
C CYS A 68 14.33 -13.57 15.58
N GLN A 69 14.40 -13.34 16.90
CA GLN A 69 14.46 -14.40 17.90
C GLN A 69 13.20 -14.33 18.76
N PHE A 70 12.52 -15.47 18.88
CA PHE A 70 11.36 -15.64 19.74
C PHE A 70 11.30 -17.08 20.21
N ALA A 71 10.58 -17.33 21.30
CA ALA A 71 10.32 -18.65 21.83
C ALA A 71 8.82 -18.81 22.03
N THR A 72 8.27 -19.93 21.55
CA THR A 72 6.90 -20.36 21.83
C THR A 72 6.94 -21.67 22.57
N ILE A 73 6.11 -21.81 23.60
CA ILE A 73 6.00 -23.02 24.40
C ILE A 73 4.53 -23.43 24.45
N GLN A 74 4.23 -24.66 24.03
CA GLN A 74 2.88 -25.22 24.14
C GLN A 74 2.51 -25.52 25.61
N GLY A 75 3.53 -25.83 26.42
CA GLY A 75 3.35 -26.19 27.81
C GLY A 75 2.49 -27.45 27.95
N PRO A 76 1.54 -27.48 28.89
CA PRO A 76 0.70 -28.66 29.17
C PRO A 76 -0.50 -28.81 28.24
N ARG A 77 -0.69 -27.92 27.24
CA ARG A 77 -1.81 -27.99 26.29
C ARG A 77 -1.61 -29.14 25.31
N ASP A 78 -2.71 -29.62 24.73
CA ASP A 78 -2.68 -30.70 23.74
C ASP A 78 -2.23 -30.21 22.35
N TYR A 79 -2.40 -28.93 22.03
CA TYR A 79 -1.99 -28.30 20.78
C TYR A 79 -1.59 -26.84 20.99
N GLN A 80 -0.79 -26.30 20.05
CA GLN A 80 -0.32 -24.92 20.09
C GLN A 80 -1.25 -24.00 19.28
N GLU A 81 -1.92 -23.11 20.01
CA GLU A 81 -2.83 -22.09 19.47
C GLU A 81 -2.10 -20.77 19.18
N ASP A 82 -0.95 -20.53 19.82
CA ASP A 82 -0.24 -19.26 19.69
C ASP A 82 0.45 -19.11 18.34
N ARG A 83 0.44 -17.89 17.80
CA ARG A 83 1.21 -17.50 16.62
C ARG A 83 2.00 -16.23 16.86
N ILE A 84 3.16 -16.13 16.22
CA ILE A 84 4.03 -14.97 16.29
C ILE A 84 4.27 -14.46 14.88
N LEU A 85 4.04 -13.16 14.70
CA LEU A 85 4.52 -12.41 13.55
C LEU A 85 5.78 -11.65 13.97
N CYS A 86 6.83 -11.74 13.19
CA CYS A 86 7.99 -10.86 13.34
C CYS A 86 8.58 -10.51 11.99
N ASP A 87 8.61 -9.22 11.71
CA ASP A 87 9.19 -8.62 10.52
C ASP A 87 9.81 -7.27 10.86
N PRO A 88 11.11 -7.22 11.18
CA PRO A 88 11.77 -5.99 11.63
C PRO A 88 12.09 -5.03 10.48
N ASP A 89 11.92 -5.47 9.22
CA ASP A 89 12.19 -4.68 8.02
C ASP A 89 10.95 -4.65 7.11
N MET A 90 9.77 -4.57 7.70
CA MET A 90 8.56 -4.42 6.92
C MET A 90 8.68 -3.12 6.13
N LYS A 91 8.75 -3.27 4.81
CA LYS A 91 8.78 -2.14 3.88
C LYS A 91 7.35 -1.68 3.67
N SER A 92 7.09 -0.43 3.99
CA SER A 92 5.86 0.23 3.59
C SER A 92 6.20 1.27 2.55
N ASP A 93 5.61 1.10 1.37
CA ASP A 93 5.55 2.15 0.36
C ASP A 93 4.51 3.18 0.84
N LEU A 94 4.87 3.92 1.89
CA LEU A 94 3.97 4.76 2.69
C LEU A 94 3.30 5.87 1.86
N LEU A 95 3.88 6.18 0.72
CA LEU A 95 3.33 7.11 -0.26
C LEU A 95 3.32 6.45 -1.63
N GLY A 96 2.26 5.68 -1.90
CA GLY A 96 1.81 5.52 -3.28
C GLY A 96 1.72 6.91 -3.92
N ASN A 97 2.50 7.10 -4.99
CA ASN A 97 2.53 8.25 -5.91
C ASN A 97 3.52 9.41 -5.65
N PHE A 98 4.21 9.51 -4.52
CA PHE A 98 5.08 10.69 -4.23
C PHE A 98 6.59 10.45 -4.25
N CYS A 99 7.09 9.43 -4.96
CA CYS A 99 8.52 9.21 -5.16
C CYS A 99 9.36 9.39 -3.87
N GLN A 100 9.50 8.27 -3.15
CA GLN A 100 10.72 7.88 -2.46
C GLN A 100 10.95 8.47 -1.06
N GLU A 101 10.45 7.76 -0.05
CA GLU A 101 11.29 7.21 1.05
C GLU A 101 10.67 5.87 1.51
N ASP A 102 11.44 4.77 1.44
CA ASP A 102 11.04 3.47 2.01
C ASP A 102 10.96 3.63 3.54
N LEU A 103 9.75 3.80 4.10
CA LEU A 103 9.61 3.76 5.56
C LEU A 103 9.83 2.33 6.04
N LYS A 104 10.83 2.15 6.89
CA LYS A 104 11.09 0.87 7.56
C LYS A 104 10.29 0.83 8.85
N ILE A 105 9.30 -0.06 8.91
CA ILE A 105 8.53 -0.31 10.12
C ILE A 105 8.97 -1.67 10.66
N GLY A 106 9.30 -1.73 11.95
CA GLY A 106 9.52 -2.99 12.64
C GLY A 106 8.21 -3.51 13.22
N LEU A 107 7.76 -4.68 12.79
CA LEU A 107 6.52 -5.29 13.23
C LEU A 107 6.80 -6.56 14.04
N ALA A 108 6.27 -6.63 15.25
CA ALA A 108 6.24 -7.84 16.06
C ALA A 108 4.88 -7.96 16.74
N ALA A 109 4.24 -9.11 16.62
CA ALA A 109 2.94 -9.36 17.22
C ALA A 109 2.85 -10.81 17.74
N VAL A 110 2.11 -10.98 18.83
CA VAL A 110 1.79 -12.28 19.43
C VAL A 110 0.28 -12.43 19.42
N PHE A 111 -0.19 -13.56 18.90
CA PHE A 111 -1.59 -13.92 18.81
C PHE A 111 -1.82 -15.14 19.69
N ASP A 112 -2.46 -14.92 20.85
CA ASP A 112 -2.90 -15.97 21.78
C ASP A 112 -4.23 -16.54 21.26
N GLY A 113 -4.19 -17.76 20.71
CA GLY A 113 -5.35 -18.40 20.11
C GLY A 113 -6.26 -19.02 21.18
N HIS A 114 -7.55 -19.13 20.89
CA HIS A 114 -8.50 -19.75 21.80
C HIS A 114 -9.58 -20.52 21.05
N GLY A 115 -9.77 -21.79 21.41
CA GLY A 115 -10.80 -22.65 20.81
C GLY A 115 -10.41 -23.15 19.41
N GLY A 116 -9.11 -23.19 19.13
CA GLY A 116 -8.52 -23.45 17.82
C GLY A 116 -7.33 -22.52 17.54
N ASN A 117 -6.54 -22.89 16.54
CA ASN A 117 -5.43 -22.06 16.04
C ASN A 117 -5.79 -21.28 14.77
N GLU A 118 -7.01 -21.45 14.26
CA GLU A 118 -7.45 -20.91 12.99
C GLU A 118 -7.46 -19.38 13.00
N ALA A 119 -7.89 -18.78 14.12
CA ALA A 119 -7.95 -17.32 14.26
C ALA A 119 -6.55 -16.69 14.35
N SER A 120 -5.65 -17.27 15.14
CA SER A 120 -4.27 -16.80 15.28
C SER A 120 -3.45 -17.03 14.00
N GLU A 121 -3.71 -18.14 13.30
CA GLU A 121 -3.14 -18.43 11.99
C GLU A 121 -3.60 -17.41 10.94
N LEU A 122 -4.90 -17.10 10.89
CA LEU A 122 -5.42 -16.08 9.98
C LEU A 122 -4.87 -14.69 10.32
N ALA A 123 -4.76 -14.36 11.61
CA ALA A 123 -4.23 -13.10 12.07
C ALA A 123 -2.77 -12.90 11.64
N VAL A 124 -1.91 -13.92 11.76
CA VAL A 124 -0.49 -13.82 11.33
C VAL A 124 -0.37 -13.58 9.82
N GLN A 125 -1.33 -14.08 9.04
CA GLN A 125 -1.37 -13.94 7.59
C GLN A 125 -1.89 -12.58 7.16
N LEU A 126 -2.98 -12.08 7.76
CA LEU A 126 -3.64 -10.85 7.31
C LEU A 126 -3.11 -9.57 7.97
N PHE A 127 -2.64 -9.65 9.22
CA PHE A 127 -2.27 -8.48 10.01
C PHE A 127 -1.23 -7.56 9.35
N PRO A 128 -0.12 -8.05 8.75
CA PRO A 128 0.83 -7.15 8.08
C PRO A 128 0.17 -6.30 6.99
N PHE A 129 -0.76 -6.89 6.25
CA PHE A 129 -1.41 -6.22 5.11
C PHE A 129 -2.45 -5.21 5.58
N TYR A 130 -3.26 -5.58 6.57
CA TYR A 130 -4.20 -4.64 7.18
C TYR A 130 -3.47 -3.47 7.84
N PHE A 131 -2.38 -3.76 8.55
CA PHE A 131 -1.54 -2.75 9.18
C PHE A 131 -0.96 -1.79 8.13
N GLN A 132 -0.36 -2.32 7.05
CA GLN A 132 0.21 -1.51 5.97
C GLN A 132 -0.83 -0.58 5.35
N LEU A 133 -2.00 -1.12 5.02
CA LEU A 133 -3.06 -0.34 4.39
C LEU A 133 -3.57 0.75 5.32
N HIS A 134 -3.78 0.45 6.60
CA HIS A 134 -4.15 1.47 7.57
C HIS A 134 -3.12 2.59 7.65
N VAL A 135 -1.82 2.26 7.66
CA VAL A 135 -0.77 3.27 7.70
C VAL A 135 -0.78 4.15 6.43
N ILE A 136 -0.91 3.55 5.24
CA ILE A 136 -0.99 4.29 3.98
C ILE A 136 -2.21 5.21 3.95
N PHE A 137 -3.41 4.67 4.16
CA PHE A 137 -4.66 5.41 4.03
C PHE A 137 -4.84 6.47 5.13
N LEU A 138 -4.38 6.19 6.37
CA LEU A 138 -4.38 7.19 7.43
C LEU A 138 -3.32 8.27 7.17
N GLY A 139 -2.14 7.91 6.69
CA GLY A 139 -1.10 8.86 6.31
C GLY A 139 -1.56 9.81 5.20
N GLN A 140 -2.19 9.27 4.15
CA GLN A 140 -2.79 10.07 3.07
C GLN A 140 -3.86 11.03 3.60
N LYS A 141 -4.75 10.56 4.48
CA LYS A 141 -5.76 11.42 5.11
C LYS A 141 -5.14 12.55 5.94
N GLU A 142 -4.07 12.29 6.68
CA GLU A 142 -3.38 13.33 7.45
C GLU A 142 -2.69 14.35 6.54
N MET A 143 -2.09 13.90 5.43
CA MET A 143 -1.52 14.80 4.42
C MET A 143 -2.59 15.65 3.75
N GLU A 144 -3.73 15.07 3.32
CA GLU A 144 -4.88 15.81 2.78
C GLU A 144 -5.32 16.93 3.75
N LEU A 145 -5.44 16.59 5.05
CA LEU A 145 -5.84 17.56 6.08
C LEU A 145 -4.77 18.65 6.31
N PHE A 146 -3.49 18.32 6.17
CA PHE A 146 -2.40 19.28 6.33
C PHE A 146 -2.32 20.26 5.16
N GLU A 147 -2.56 19.79 3.93
CA GLU A 147 -2.63 20.65 2.74
C GLU A 147 -3.84 21.58 2.80
N ASP A 148 -5.03 21.07 3.14
CA ASP A 148 -6.24 21.88 3.31
C ASP A 148 -6.06 23.00 4.36
N LYS A 149 -5.41 22.69 5.49
CA LYS A 149 -5.07 23.70 6.51
C LYS A 149 -4.06 24.73 6.02
N ARG A 150 -3.08 24.32 5.21
CA ARG A 150 -2.08 25.24 4.64
C ARG A 150 -2.75 26.21 3.66
N ASP A 151 -3.64 25.71 2.82
CA ASP A 151 -4.37 26.53 1.84
C ASP A 151 -5.30 27.52 2.54
N MET A 152 -5.98 27.09 3.62
CA MET A 152 -6.77 27.99 4.46
C MET A 152 -5.91 29.05 5.18
N ALA A 153 -4.74 28.68 5.70
CA ALA A 153 -3.83 29.64 6.33
C ALA A 153 -3.34 30.71 5.34
N PHE A 154 -3.04 30.32 4.10
CA PHE A 154 -2.63 31.25 3.04
C PHE A 154 -3.75 32.22 2.65
N GLN A 155 -5.02 31.81 2.70
CA GLN A 155 -6.16 32.72 2.44
C GLN A 155 -6.48 33.69 3.58
N LEU A 156 -6.05 33.41 4.81
CA LEU A 156 -6.22 34.31 5.95
C LEU A 156 -5.13 35.41 6.05
N GLU A 157 -4.02 35.26 5.32
CA GLU A 157 -2.90 36.22 5.29
C GLU A 157 -2.95 37.22 4.12
N THR A 158 -4.02 37.21 3.32
CA THR A 158 -4.29 38.16 2.22
C THR A 158 -5.54 38.99 2.47
#